data_AF-X1B4N2-F1
#
_entry.id   AF-X1B4N2-F1
#
_cell.length_a   1.000
_cell.length_b   1.000
_cell.length_c   1.000
_cell.angle_alpha   90.00
_cell.angle_beta   90.00
_cell.angle_gamma   90.00
#
_symmetry.space_group_name_H-M   'P 1'
#
loop_
_entity.id
_entity.type
_entity.pdbx_description
1 polymer ?
#
loop_
_entity_poly.entity_id
_entity_poly.type
_entity_poly.pdbx_seq_one_letter_code
_entity_poly.pdbx_strand_id
1 'polypeptide(L)'
;APGIEYGFTTKSTAPKDPIYYKWDWGDGTFSDWMGRYNSDEICEATHTWKEKGSYNIRVKAKDVDGWESPWSDPLAVSMPRNKVITNSLFIRLLERFPNAFPILRHLLGR
;
A
#
# COMPACT_ATOMS: atom_id res chain seq x y z
N ALA A 1 -2.39 -5.42 1.60
CA ALA A 1 -3.40 -5.81 2.60
C ALA A 1 -3.19 -4.97 3.84
N PRO A 2 -4.26 -4.63 4.57
CA PRO A 2 -4.13 -3.82 5.77
C PRO A 2 -3.17 -4.48 6.80
N GLY A 3 -2.34 -3.67 7.45
CA GLY A 3 -1.35 -4.10 8.44
C GLY A 3 -0.05 -4.67 7.86
N ILE A 4 0.11 -4.69 6.54
CA ILE A 4 1.38 -5.05 5.88
C ILE A 4 2.12 -3.77 5.48
N GLU A 5 3.42 -3.75 5.73
CA GLU A 5 4.32 -2.68 5.29
C GLU A 5 4.68 -2.84 3.81
N TYR A 6 4.62 -1.74 3.07
CA TYR A 6 4.97 -1.67 1.65
C TYR A 6 6.04 -0.61 1.43
N GLY A 7 7.02 -0.92 0.57
CA GLY A 7 8.06 0.00 0.14
C GLY A 7 7.70 0.72 -1.16
N PHE A 8 8.09 1.98 -1.24
CA PHE A 8 7.90 2.88 -2.37
C PHE A 8 9.20 3.59 -2.67
N THR A 9 9.42 3.89 -3.95
CA THR A 9 10.60 4.61 -4.39
C THR A 9 10.22 5.78 -5.27
N THR A 10 11.02 6.84 -5.21
CA THR A 10 10.91 7.98 -6.11
C THR A 10 12.28 8.52 -6.44
N LYS A 11 12.36 9.26 -7.54
CA LYS A 11 13.52 10.09 -7.89
C LYS A 11 13.03 11.28 -8.70
N SER A 12 13.76 12.36 -8.64
CA SER A 12 13.52 13.55 -9.44
C SER A 12 14.83 14.18 -9.85
N THR A 13 14.80 14.91 -10.96
CA THR A 13 15.91 15.72 -11.43
C THR A 13 15.66 17.15 -10.99
N ALA A 14 16.62 17.77 -10.28
CA ALA A 14 16.50 19.16 -9.83
C ALA A 14 17.71 20.00 -10.29
N PRO A 15 17.54 21.32 -10.53
CA PRO A 15 18.66 22.20 -10.82
C PRO A 15 19.62 22.40 -9.64
N LYS A 16 19.13 22.16 -8.42
CA LYS A 16 19.86 22.36 -7.17
C LYS A 16 19.66 21.16 -6.25
N ASP A 17 20.78 20.73 -5.69
CA ASP A 17 20.86 19.70 -4.67
C ASP A 17 21.30 20.32 -3.34
N PRO A 18 20.96 19.70 -2.19
CA PRO A 18 20.17 18.47 -2.05
C PRO A 18 18.66 18.63 -2.22
N ILE A 19 18.03 17.54 -2.63
CA ILE A 19 16.57 17.38 -2.73
C ILE A 19 16.02 16.73 -1.45
N TYR A 20 14.83 17.19 -1.06
CA TYR A 20 14.01 16.58 0.00
C TYR A 20 12.65 16.18 -0.56
N TYR A 21 12.13 15.04 -0.14
CA TYR A 21 10.85 14.49 -0.54
C TYR A 21 9.87 14.45 0.63
N LYS A 22 8.59 14.70 0.33
CA LYS A 22 7.48 14.51 1.26
C LYS A 22 6.41 13.65 0.61
N TRP A 23 6.01 12.60 1.32
CA TRP A 23 5.01 11.63 0.88
C TRP A 23 3.66 11.94 1.51
N ASP A 24 2.61 11.85 0.70
CA ASP A 24 1.21 11.78 1.11
C ASP A 24 0.74 10.34 0.86
N TRP A 25 0.35 9.64 1.93
CA TRP A 25 -0.04 8.24 1.86
C TRP A 25 -1.51 8.02 1.49
N GLY A 26 -2.27 9.11 1.28
CA GLY A 26 -3.67 9.06 0.87
C GLY A 26 -4.65 8.63 1.97
N ASP A 27 -4.16 8.39 3.19
CA ASP A 27 -4.96 8.05 4.38
C ASP A 27 -5.04 9.20 5.41
N GLY A 28 -4.58 10.39 5.01
CA GLY A 28 -4.48 11.57 5.87
C GLY A 28 -3.15 11.67 6.63
N THR A 29 -2.25 10.69 6.49
CA THR A 29 -0.90 10.74 7.04
C THR A 29 0.13 11.14 5.99
N PHE A 30 1.21 11.74 6.46
CA PHE A 30 2.32 12.21 5.63
C PHE A 30 3.64 11.74 6.23
N SER A 31 4.66 11.59 5.40
CA SER A 31 6.03 11.49 5.91
C SER A 31 6.54 12.84 6.42
N ASP A 32 7.62 12.79 7.20
CA ASP A 32 8.52 13.94 7.34
C ASP A 32 9.19 14.27 6.00
N TRP A 33 9.87 15.42 5.93
CA TRP A 33 10.74 15.74 4.81
C TRP A 33 11.99 14.85 4.87
N MET A 34 12.01 13.81 4.04
CA MET A 34 13.16 12.92 3.87
C MET A 34 14.13 13.58 2.89
N GLY A 35 15.43 13.59 3.11
CA GLY A 35 16.28 14.28 2.13
C GLY A 35 17.76 14.16 2.33
N ARG A 36 18.47 15.12 1.72
CA ARG A 36 19.90 15.04 1.39
C ARG A 36 20.20 14.08 0.24
N TYR A 37 19.23 13.88 -0.64
CA TYR A 37 19.41 13.15 -1.89
C TYR A 37 19.99 14.08 -2.94
N ASN A 38 20.88 13.56 -3.77
CA ASN A 38 21.31 14.24 -4.99
C ASN A 38 20.23 14.11 -6.06
N SER A 39 20.34 14.92 -7.12
CA SER A 39 19.53 14.77 -8.31
C SER A 39 19.65 13.35 -8.85
N ASP A 40 18.51 12.78 -9.24
CA ASP A 40 18.38 11.41 -9.76
C ASP A 40 18.69 10.27 -8.77
N GLU A 41 19.02 10.59 -7.51
CA GLU A 41 19.16 9.61 -6.45
C GLU A 41 17.78 9.08 -6.02
N ILE A 42 17.73 7.78 -5.71
CA ILE A 42 16.48 7.10 -5.31
C ILE A 42 16.22 7.36 -3.83
N CYS A 43 15.05 7.94 -3.54
CA CYS A 43 14.49 8.00 -2.20
C CYS A 43 13.55 6.80 -1.99
N GLU A 44 13.79 6.03 -0.94
CA GLU A 44 12.94 4.91 -0.51
C GLU A 44 12.15 5.29 0.74
N ALA A 45 10.87 4.93 0.78
CA ALA A 45 9.99 5.14 1.92
C ALA A 45 9.06 3.93 2.11
N THR A 46 8.68 3.64 3.35
CA THR A 46 7.73 2.58 3.67
C THR A 46 6.48 3.14 4.33
N HIS A 47 5.35 2.46 4.13
CA HIS A 47 4.10 2.77 4.84
C HIS A 47 3.24 1.54 5.07
N THR A 48 2.40 1.63 6.10
CA THR A 48 1.42 0.59 6.47
C THR A 48 0.04 1.20 6.65
N TRP A 49 -0.94 0.73 5.88
CA TRP A 49 -2.34 1.11 6.04
C TRP A 49 -3.03 0.18 7.03
N LYS A 50 -3.67 0.73 8.06
CA LYS A 50 -4.41 -0.07 9.07
C LYS A 50 -5.78 -0.53 8.57
N GLU A 51 -6.40 0.27 7.72
CA GLU A 51 -7.76 0.04 7.24
C GLU A 51 -7.76 -0.49 5.81
N LYS A 52 -8.87 -1.17 5.46
CA LYS A 52 -9.14 -1.51 4.07
C LYS A 52 -9.55 -0.26 3.30
N GLY A 53 -9.14 -0.14 2.05
CA GLY A 53 -9.50 1.01 1.24
C GLY A 53 -8.68 1.11 -0.05
N SER A 54 -8.98 2.15 -0.81
CA SER A 54 -8.14 2.59 -1.93
C SER A 54 -7.50 3.91 -1.54
N TYR A 55 -6.19 4.03 -1.78
CA TYR A 55 -5.39 5.17 -1.36
C TYR A 55 -4.61 5.71 -2.56
N ASN A 56 -4.52 7.04 -2.67
CA ASN A 56 -3.79 7.72 -3.73
C ASN A 56 -2.50 8.29 -3.16
N ILE A 57 -1.40 7.59 -3.38
CA ILE A 57 -0.08 8.00 -2.88
C ILE A 57 0.47 9.07 -3.80
N ARG A 58 1.02 10.14 -3.22
CA ARG A 58 1.69 11.21 -3.96
C ARG A 58 2.98 11.61 -3.27
N VAL A 59 3.91 12.15 -4.04
CA VAL A 59 5.16 12.70 -3.53
C VAL A 59 5.43 14.05 -4.14
N LYS A 60 6.03 14.96 -3.37
CA LYS A 60 6.57 16.21 -3.88
C LYS A 60 8.00 16.39 -3.40
N ALA A 61 8.77 17.17 -4.15
CA ALA A 61 10.15 17.50 -3.84
C ALA A 61 10.26 18.95 -3.38
N LYS A 62 11.34 19.27 -2.66
CA LYS A 62 11.82 20.63 -2.48
C LYS A 62 13.35 20.69 -2.54
N ASP A 63 13.88 21.81 -2.98
CA ASP A 63 15.32 22.07 -2.98
C ASP A 63 15.82 22.68 -1.66
N VAL A 64 17.12 22.95 -1.60
CA VAL A 64 17.84 23.61 -0.49
C VAL A 64 17.32 25.01 -0.20
N ASP A 65 16.81 25.72 -1.20
CA ASP A 65 16.23 27.06 -1.04
C ASP A 65 14.78 27.01 -0.54
N GLY A 66 14.20 25.81 -0.47
CA GLY A 66 12.84 25.55 0.01
C GLY A 66 11.76 25.67 -1.07
N TRP A 67 12.13 25.76 -2.35
CA TRP A 67 11.15 25.76 -3.44
C TRP A 67 10.55 24.37 -3.59
N GLU A 68 9.23 24.26 -3.43
CA GLU A 68 8.51 23.01 -3.54
C GLU A 68 7.97 22.78 -4.96
N SER A 69 8.05 21.53 -5.43
CA SER A 69 7.35 21.11 -6.65
C SER A 69 5.84 20.96 -6.40
N PRO A 70 5.03 20.92 -7.48
CA PRO A 70 3.72 20.30 -7.41
C PRO A 70 3.81 18.85 -6.90
N TRP A 71 2.70 18.33 -6.38
CA TRP A 71 2.56 16.89 -6.13
C TRP A 71 2.63 16.11 -7.44
N SER A 72 3.22 14.90 -7.38
CA SER A 72 3.18 13.95 -8.47
C SER A 72 1.76 13.54 -8.85
N ASP A 73 1.63 12.92 -10.01
CA ASP A 73 0.44 12.13 -10.31
C ASP A 73 0.22 11.06 -9.23
N PRO A 74 -1.05 10.75 -8.89
CA PRO A 74 -1.37 9.80 -7.84
C PRO A 74 -1.08 8.37 -8.27
N LEU A 75 -0.40 7.62 -7.40
CA LEU A 75 -0.30 6.16 -7.48
C LEU A 75 -1.43 5.53 -6.66
N ALA A 76 -2.43 4.97 -7.34
CA ALA A 76 -3.54 4.31 -6.69
C ALA A 76 -3.14 2.91 -6.18
N VAL A 77 -3.32 2.66 -4.88
CA VAL A 77 -3.11 1.35 -4.25
C VAL A 77 -4.40 0.89 -3.56
N SER A 78 -4.59 -0.43 -3.47
CA SER A 78 -5.76 -1.03 -2.80
C SER A 78 -5.33 -1.97 -1.67
N MET A 79 -5.97 -1.82 -0.52
CA MET A 79 -5.76 -2.64 0.66
C MET A 79 -6.99 -3.52 0.91
N PRO A 80 -7.11 -4.68 0.26
CA PRO A 80 -8.26 -5.56 0.42
C PRO A 80 -8.21 -6.29 1.77
N ARG A 81 -9.38 -6.62 2.33
CA ARG A 81 -9.47 -7.50 3.50
C ARG A 81 -9.14 -8.92 3.06
N ASN A 82 -8.06 -9.49 3.62
CA ASN A 82 -7.80 -10.90 3.44
C ASN A 82 -8.73 -11.69 4.38
N LYS A 83 -9.78 -12.33 3.84
CA LYS A 83 -10.62 -13.25 4.64
C LYS A 83 -9.85 -14.56 4.77
N VAL A 84 -9.14 -14.72 5.88
CA VAL A 84 -8.54 -16.01 6.20
C VAL A 84 -9.69 -16.98 6.58
N ILE A 85 -10.08 -17.86 5.65
CA ILE A 85 -11.09 -18.92 5.87
C ILE A 85 -10.44 -20.11 6.60
N THR A 86 -9.60 -19.89 7.61
CA THR A 86 -8.93 -21.01 8.32
C THR A 86 -9.61 -21.39 9.62
N ASN A 87 -10.60 -20.62 10.08
CA ASN A 87 -11.33 -20.88 11.32
C ASN A 87 -12.85 -20.73 11.19
N SER A 88 -13.40 -20.94 9.99
CA SER A 88 -14.85 -20.97 9.85
C SER A 88 -15.38 -22.32 10.35
N LEU A 89 -16.54 -22.30 11.01
CA LEU A 89 -17.28 -23.52 11.37
C LEU A 89 -17.50 -24.42 10.15
N PHE A 90 -17.55 -23.85 8.95
CA PHE A 90 -17.67 -24.57 7.69
C PHE A 90 -16.46 -25.46 7.41
N ILE A 91 -15.22 -24.99 7.62
CA ILE A 91 -14.03 -25.85 7.47
C ILE A 91 -14.02 -26.93 8.55
N ARG A 92 -14.30 -26.60 9.81
CA ARG A 92 -14.43 -27.60 10.89
C ARG A 92 -15.54 -28.62 10.64
N LEU A 93 -16.62 -28.20 9.97
CA LEU A 93 -17.74 -29.05 9.56
C LEU A 93 -17.33 -29.97 8.40
N LEU A 94 -16.59 -29.47 7.41
CA LEU A 94 -16.06 -30.27 6.31
C LEU A 94 -15.04 -31.31 6.80
N GLU A 95 -14.15 -30.94 7.72
CA GLU A 95 -13.21 -31.88 8.38
C GLU A 95 -13.95 -32.96 9.16
N ARG A 96 -15.07 -32.61 9.80
CA ARG A 96 -15.91 -33.57 10.54
C ARG A 96 -16.72 -34.49 9.61
N PHE A 97 -16.99 -34.06 8.39
CA PHE A 97 -17.80 -34.80 7.40
C PHE A 97 -17.07 -34.92 6.05
N PRO A 98 -15.97 -35.70 5.97
CA PRO A 98 -15.17 -35.84 4.74
C PRO A 98 -15.96 -36.42 3.54
N ASN A 99 -17.04 -37.16 3.80
CA ASN A 99 -17.92 -37.72 2.77
C ASN A 99 -19.12 -36.82 2.40
N ALA A 100 -19.17 -35.57 2.85
CA ALA A 100 -20.26 -34.64 2.48
C ALA A 100 -20.14 -34.11 1.04
N PHE A 101 -18.97 -34.26 0.41
CA PHE A 101 -18.66 -33.73 -0.93
C PHE A 101 -19.63 -34.16 -2.04
N PRO A 102 -20.04 -35.44 -2.16
CA PRO A 102 -20.99 -35.87 -3.18
C PRO A 102 -22.36 -35.18 -3.06
N ILE A 103 -22.82 -34.92 -1.83
CA ILE A 103 -24.12 -34.29 -1.55
C ILE A 103 -24.03 -32.77 -1.81
N LEU A 104 -22.93 -32.13 -1.39
CA LEU A 104 -22.65 -30.73 -1.67
C LEU A 104 -22.66 -30.42 -3.17
N ARG A 105 -22.17 -31.33 -4.01
CA ARG A 105 -22.20 -31.18 -5.47
C ARG A 105 -23.62 -31.09 -6.04
N HIS A 106 -24.61 -31.74 -5.42
CA HIS A 106 -26.01 -31.67 -5.84
C HIS A 106 -26.74 -30.45 -5.29
N LEU A 107 -26.24 -29.82 -4.21
CA LEU A 107 -26.83 -28.63 -3.59
C LEU A 107 -26.25 -27.31 -4.13
N LEU A 108 -24.95 -27.29 -4.45
CA LEU A 108 -24.23 -26.12 -4.96
C LEU A 108 -24.13 -26.10 -6.50
N GLY A 109 -24.43 -27.23 -7.15
CA GLY A 109 -24.46 -27.34 -8.61
C GLY A 109 -25.85 -27.02 -9.17
N ARG A 110 -26.06 -25.75 -9.53
CA ARG A 110 -26.83 -25.32 -10.71
C ARG A 110 -25.98 -24.35 -11.50
#